data_AF-A0A843HCR4-F1
#
_entry.id   AF-A0A843HCR4-F1
#
_cell.length_a   1.000
_cell.length_b   1.000
_cell.length_c   1.000
_cell.angle_alpha   90.00
_cell.angle_beta   90.00
_cell.angle_gamma   90.00
#
_symmetry.space_group_name_H-M   'P 1'
#
loop_
_entity.id
_entity.type
_entity.pdbx_description
1 polymer ?
#
loop_
_entity_poly.entity_id
_entity_poly.type
_entity_poly.pdbx_seq_one_letter_code
_entity_poly.pdbx_strand_id
1 'polypeptide(L)'
;MLDAPSYVAGYMQGKAAGGGGSGVTVEPLSVEANGTYTAEEGKAFNPVIVNVQEPVIPAPIKDVVFVDYDGEIVQEYTAQEFLALSALPANPSHTGLTAQGWNWTLADAQTYVQNYGCLVIGQNYTTSDGKTRIYISVTDQNNIGIMNLQMQTSAKGCVTIDWGDGTTKVTDGNADADKNYTHSYAANGDYVITLECTEGNTYRLGYSGSNKGFFFDNSNVATAVSAGRVTAIEIGDRLTRLYDRAFNYASNVQTISIPVTLTVFGTGLSGTSAKCLVFPNGTTTASIAQSCVFVAYPKTMTAPGASSAKLRALTITETETNKSSNWSLPYAERISVPGTYTTIGSSANYKFITGVLYCRKLVIPPTVTTINDYALTDNYGLTELHFQSTSVPTLANSRALGGYPSGRKIYVPYSEDHSILDAYKTATNWSTFASQMEEEPQ
;
A
#
# COMPACT_ATOMS: atom_id res chain seq x y z
N MET A 1 -2.78 13.41 27.47
CA MET A 1 -1.76 12.55 28.11
C MET A 1 -2.43 11.22 28.38
N LEU A 2 -2.25 10.25 27.50
CA LEU A 2 -2.84 8.91 27.61
C LEU A 2 -1.85 7.89 27.02
N ASP A 3 -1.80 6.74 27.70
CA ASP A 3 -0.70 5.79 27.73
C ASP A 3 -0.33 5.13 26.40
N ALA A 4 0.95 4.79 26.28
CA ALA A 4 1.51 4.02 25.18
C ALA A 4 0.84 2.63 25.06
N PRO A 5 0.73 2.06 23.86
CA PRO A 5 0.16 0.72 23.68
C PRO A 5 0.98 -0.32 24.46
N SER A 6 0.34 -1.02 25.39
CA SER A 6 0.90 -2.18 26.07
C SER A 6 1.01 -3.34 25.09
N TYR A 7 2.22 -3.75 24.73
CA TYR A 7 2.47 -4.94 23.91
C TYR A 7 2.44 -6.19 24.79
N VAL A 8 1.58 -7.16 24.45
CA VAL A 8 1.67 -8.53 24.97
C VAL A 8 2.76 -9.24 24.19
N ALA A 9 3.93 -9.45 24.80
CA ALA A 9 5.01 -10.21 24.16
C ALA A 9 4.60 -11.67 23.97
N GLY A 10 4.83 -12.22 22.77
CA GLY A 10 4.65 -13.65 22.50
C GLY A 10 5.62 -14.52 23.29
N TYR A 11 5.29 -15.81 23.44
CA TYR A 11 6.09 -16.80 24.16
C TYR A 11 7.56 -16.83 23.72
N MET A 12 8.49 -16.72 24.67
CA MET A 12 9.93 -16.91 24.42
C MET A 12 10.32 -18.37 24.70
N GLN A 13 10.99 -19.03 23.75
CA GLN A 13 11.62 -20.35 23.95
C GLN A 13 13.12 -20.17 24.19
N GLY A 14 13.63 -20.65 25.32
CA GLY A 14 15.05 -20.64 25.67
C GLY A 14 15.55 -21.99 26.15
N LYS A 15 16.86 -22.23 26.02
CA LYS A 15 17.55 -23.44 26.51
C LYS A 15 18.38 -23.09 27.75
N ALA A 16 18.26 -23.86 28.83
CA ALA A 16 19.02 -23.63 30.06
C ALA A 16 20.53 -23.81 29.85
N ALA A 17 21.34 -22.97 30.49
CA ALA A 17 22.80 -23.09 30.48
C ALA A 17 23.23 -24.23 31.42
N GLY A 18 23.76 -25.32 30.83
CA GLY A 18 24.35 -26.44 31.55
C GLY A 18 23.38 -27.57 31.90
N GLY A 19 23.46 -28.67 31.15
CA GLY A 19 22.76 -29.93 31.45
C GLY A 19 21.61 -30.22 30.49
N GLY A 20 21.69 -31.37 29.81
CA GLY A 20 20.67 -31.82 28.86
C GLY A 20 19.32 -32.06 29.54
N GLY A 21 18.34 -31.20 29.25
CA GLY A 21 16.95 -31.32 29.69
C GLY A 21 16.03 -30.42 28.88
N SER A 22 14.81 -30.89 28.62
CA SER A 22 13.79 -30.33 27.73
C SER A 22 13.41 -28.88 28.03
N GLY A 23 13.02 -28.15 26.98
CA GLY A 23 12.70 -26.72 27.01
C GLY A 23 11.69 -26.32 28.09
N VAL A 24 11.94 -25.16 28.70
CA VAL A 24 11.07 -24.53 29.70
C VAL A 24 10.38 -23.34 29.04
N THR A 25 9.07 -23.26 29.14
CA THR A 25 8.26 -22.11 28.70
C THR A 25 8.00 -21.21 29.92
N VAL A 26 8.30 -19.91 29.83
CA VAL A 26 7.98 -18.94 30.88
C VAL A 26 7.13 -17.83 30.26
N GLU A 27 6.03 -17.47 30.91
CA GLU A 27 5.21 -16.31 30.52
C GLU A 27 5.80 -15.03 31.13
N PRO A 28 6.12 -13.99 30.34
CA PRO A 28 6.50 -12.70 30.89
C PRO A 28 5.27 -11.97 31.46
N LEU A 29 5.38 -11.47 32.70
CA LEU A 29 4.33 -10.72 33.39
C LEU A 29 4.11 -9.30 32.84
N SER A 30 5.11 -8.70 32.17
CA SER A 30 5.00 -7.44 31.41
C SER A 30 6.33 -7.12 30.69
N VAL A 31 6.30 -6.34 29.60
CA VAL A 31 7.49 -5.85 28.88
C VAL A 31 7.53 -4.33 28.91
N GLU A 32 8.55 -3.76 29.56
CA GLU A 32 8.90 -2.33 29.45
C GLU A 32 10.12 -2.16 28.53
N ALA A 33 10.17 -1.05 27.80
CA ALA A 33 11.25 -0.71 26.88
C ALA A 33 12.58 -0.54 27.64
N ASN A 34 13.67 -1.15 27.13
CA ASN A 34 15.04 -1.07 27.69
C ASN A 34 15.22 -1.56 29.15
N GLY A 35 14.39 -2.50 29.61
CA GLY A 35 14.58 -3.17 30.90
C GLY A 35 15.62 -4.31 30.86
N THR A 36 16.31 -4.55 31.98
CA THR A 36 17.12 -5.76 32.20
C THR A 36 16.31 -6.74 33.05
N TYR A 37 16.22 -8.00 32.62
CA TYR A 37 15.44 -9.02 33.35
C TYR A 37 16.31 -9.86 34.28
N THR A 38 15.84 -10.07 35.50
CA THR A 38 16.24 -11.18 36.38
C THR A 38 15.06 -12.11 36.56
N ALA A 39 15.21 -13.38 36.23
CA ALA A 39 14.20 -14.41 36.48
C ALA A 39 13.99 -14.62 37.99
N GLU A 40 12.89 -15.29 38.37
CA GLU A 40 12.65 -15.73 39.75
C GLU A 40 13.90 -16.37 40.38
N GLU A 41 14.05 -16.13 41.68
CA GLU A 41 15.22 -16.42 42.50
C GLU A 41 15.84 -17.81 42.19
N GLY A 42 17.07 -17.82 41.66
CA GLY A 42 17.90 -19.03 41.58
C GLY A 42 18.14 -19.68 40.21
N LYS A 43 17.72 -19.11 39.08
CA LYS A 43 18.11 -19.61 37.73
C LYS A 43 18.78 -18.53 36.88
N ALA A 44 20.07 -18.71 36.59
CA ALA A 44 20.84 -17.83 35.71
C ALA A 44 20.56 -18.15 34.22
N PHE A 45 19.79 -17.30 33.56
CA PHE A 45 19.79 -17.22 32.09
C PHE A 45 20.70 -16.07 31.65
N ASN A 46 21.28 -16.18 30.46
CA ASN A 46 21.94 -15.03 29.84
C ASN A 46 20.87 -13.95 29.58
N PRO A 47 21.09 -12.67 29.97
CA PRO A 47 20.15 -11.60 29.68
C PRO A 47 19.92 -11.50 28.17
N VAL A 48 18.68 -11.69 27.74
CA VAL A 48 18.26 -11.41 26.37
C VAL A 48 17.81 -9.96 26.33
N ILE A 49 18.59 -9.10 25.68
CA ILE A 49 18.16 -7.74 25.38
C ILE A 49 17.13 -7.85 24.25
N VAL A 50 15.85 -7.70 24.58
CA VAL A 50 14.83 -7.46 23.57
C VAL A 50 14.87 -5.98 23.25
N ASN A 51 15.55 -5.62 22.16
CA ASN A 51 15.41 -4.29 21.58
C ASN A 51 14.01 -4.19 20.96
N VAL A 52 13.00 -3.92 21.78
CA VAL A 52 11.75 -3.35 21.27
C VAL A 52 12.11 -1.91 20.93
N GLN A 53 12.56 -1.68 19.70
CA GLN A 53 12.58 -0.33 19.17
C GLN A 53 11.13 0.14 19.24
N GLU A 54 10.82 1.13 20.08
CA GLU A 54 9.49 1.75 20.03
C GLU A 54 9.24 2.10 18.55
N PRO A 55 8.11 1.64 17.97
CA PRO A 55 7.82 2.04 16.62
C PRO A 55 7.80 3.57 16.63
N VAL A 56 8.66 4.18 15.82
CA VAL A 56 8.57 5.62 15.56
C VAL A 56 7.22 5.80 14.90
N ILE A 57 6.20 6.14 15.69
CA ILE A 57 4.87 6.41 15.17
C ILE A 57 5.01 7.70 14.37
N PRO A 58 4.80 7.66 13.03
CA PRO A 58 4.85 8.87 12.23
C PRO A 58 3.83 9.88 12.75
N ALA A 59 4.11 11.18 12.61
CA ALA A 59 3.13 12.21 12.96
C ALA A 59 1.80 11.93 12.23
N PRO A 60 0.64 11.97 12.92
CA PRO A 60 -0.64 11.61 12.31
C PRO A 60 -0.93 12.41 11.05
N ILE A 61 -1.39 11.75 9.98
CA ILE A 61 -1.84 12.46 8.77
C ILE A 61 -3.20 13.15 8.98
N LYS A 62 -3.45 14.23 8.22
CA LYS A 62 -4.79 14.79 8.04
C LYS A 62 -5.65 13.97 7.06
N ASP A 63 -6.83 14.47 6.72
CA ASP A 63 -7.84 13.73 5.95
C ASP A 63 -7.53 13.70 4.45
N VAL A 64 -7.02 14.80 3.90
CA VAL A 64 -6.62 14.89 2.50
C VAL A 64 -5.11 15.09 2.42
N VAL A 65 -4.43 14.15 1.76
CA VAL A 65 -2.97 14.11 1.69
C VAL A 65 -2.52 14.17 0.24
N PHE A 66 -1.69 15.17 -0.08
CA PHE A 66 -0.97 15.26 -1.35
C PHE A 66 0.39 14.62 -1.19
N VAL A 67 0.68 13.61 -2.01
CA VAL A 67 1.92 12.83 -1.94
C VAL A 67 2.70 12.88 -3.25
N ASP A 68 4.02 12.89 -3.11
CA ASP A 68 4.95 12.76 -4.23
C ASP A 68 5.28 11.29 -4.53
N TYR A 69 5.89 11.01 -5.68
CA TYR A 69 6.21 9.66 -6.16
C TYR A 69 7.19 8.90 -5.26
N ASP A 70 7.95 9.60 -4.42
CA ASP A 70 8.89 9.04 -3.46
C ASP A 70 8.30 8.84 -2.05
N GLY A 71 7.03 9.22 -1.84
CA GLY A 71 6.31 9.12 -0.58
C GLY A 71 6.43 10.31 0.35
N GLU A 72 7.04 11.41 -0.08
CA GLU A 72 6.98 12.68 0.65
C GLU A 72 5.55 13.24 0.66
N ILE A 73 5.11 13.75 1.81
CA ILE A 73 3.86 14.50 1.92
C ILE A 73 4.16 15.94 1.49
N VAL A 74 3.57 16.35 0.38
CA VAL A 74 3.74 17.69 -0.19
C VAL A 74 2.88 18.70 0.58
N GLN A 75 1.65 18.30 0.90
CA GLN A 75 0.68 19.13 1.61
C GLN A 75 -0.42 18.27 2.21
N GLU A 76 -1.01 18.70 3.32
CA GLU A 76 -2.15 18.03 3.94
C GLU A 76 -3.21 19.01 4.46
N TYR A 77 -4.46 18.57 4.42
CA TYR A 77 -5.63 19.36 4.81
C TYR A 77 -6.61 18.53 5.63
N THR A 78 -7.30 19.16 6.56
CA THR A 78 -8.58 18.60 7.06
C THR A 78 -9.59 18.59 5.92
N ALA A 79 -10.64 17.77 6.01
CA ALA A 79 -11.70 17.75 5.00
C ALA A 79 -12.30 19.14 4.77
N GLN A 80 -12.55 19.90 5.84
CA GLN A 80 -13.11 21.26 5.76
C GLN A 80 -12.17 22.26 5.08
N GLU A 81 -10.89 22.26 5.43
CA GLU A 81 -9.88 23.12 4.77
C GLU A 81 -9.81 22.81 3.27
N PHE A 82 -9.83 21.52 2.90
CA PHE A 82 -9.75 21.10 1.51
C PHE A 82 -10.98 21.52 0.68
N LEU A 83 -12.18 21.40 1.24
CA LEU A 83 -13.43 21.79 0.59
C LEU A 83 -13.51 23.31 0.34
N ALA A 84 -12.74 24.11 1.08
CA ALA A 84 -12.67 25.57 0.90
C ALA A 84 -11.63 26.01 -0.15
N LEU A 85 -10.81 25.11 -0.69
CA LEU A 85 -9.77 25.45 -1.67
C LEU A 85 -10.38 25.90 -3.01
N SER A 86 -9.74 26.90 -3.63
CA SER A 86 -10.04 27.34 -5.00
C SER A 86 -9.08 26.75 -6.04
N ALA A 87 -7.97 26.15 -5.61
CA ALA A 87 -6.97 25.51 -6.46
C ALA A 87 -6.25 24.39 -5.69
N LEU A 88 -5.72 23.40 -6.42
CA LEU A 88 -4.80 22.41 -5.87
C LEU A 88 -3.45 23.06 -5.54
N PRO A 89 -2.67 22.50 -4.60
CA PRO A 89 -1.32 22.99 -4.32
C PRO A 89 -0.43 22.92 -5.58
N ALA A 90 0.63 23.74 -5.61
CA ALA A 90 1.59 23.72 -6.69
C ALA A 90 2.27 22.34 -6.80
N ASN A 91 2.54 21.90 -8.02
CA ASN A 91 3.21 20.62 -8.26
C ASN A 91 4.67 20.70 -7.76
N PRO A 92 5.18 19.66 -7.07
CA PRO A 92 6.60 19.57 -6.75
C PRO A 92 7.47 19.48 -8.00
N SER A 93 8.70 19.98 -7.91
CA SER A 93 9.67 19.98 -9.00
C SER A 93 10.87 19.10 -8.69
N HIS A 94 11.28 18.30 -9.67
CA HIS A 94 12.42 17.38 -9.57
C HIS A 94 13.32 17.53 -10.79
N THR A 95 14.63 17.45 -10.58
CA THR A 95 15.58 17.53 -11.70
C THR A 95 15.43 16.32 -12.61
N GLY A 96 15.32 16.53 -13.92
CA GLY A 96 15.20 15.45 -14.91
C GLY A 96 13.81 14.84 -15.04
N LEU A 97 12.81 15.35 -14.31
CA LEU A 97 11.41 14.96 -14.39
C LEU A 97 10.52 16.16 -14.75
N THR A 98 9.46 15.89 -15.51
CA THR A 98 8.40 16.84 -15.84
C THR A 98 7.13 16.42 -15.11
N ALA A 99 6.62 17.29 -14.23
CA ALA A 99 5.35 17.09 -13.55
C ALA A 99 4.18 17.08 -14.57
N GLN A 100 3.30 16.09 -14.46
CA GLN A 100 2.14 15.90 -15.34
C GLN A 100 0.80 16.19 -14.64
N GLY A 101 0.87 16.87 -13.50
CA GLY A 101 -0.28 17.22 -12.64
C GLY A 101 -0.68 16.13 -11.64
N TRP A 102 -1.55 16.52 -10.72
CA TRP A 102 -2.18 15.62 -9.75
C TRP A 102 -3.11 14.62 -10.44
N ASN A 103 -3.19 13.40 -9.92
CA ASN A 103 -4.06 12.35 -10.47
C ASN A 103 -5.57 12.59 -10.21
N TRP A 104 -5.93 13.69 -9.55
CA TRP A 104 -7.31 14.16 -9.37
C TRP A 104 -7.46 15.61 -9.79
N THR A 105 -8.64 15.95 -10.32
CA THR A 105 -9.07 17.34 -10.46
C THR A 105 -9.54 17.87 -9.10
N LEU A 106 -9.51 19.20 -8.88
CA LEU A 106 -10.03 19.80 -7.64
C LEU A 106 -11.51 19.45 -7.44
N ALA A 107 -12.33 19.57 -8.48
CA ALA A 107 -13.77 19.34 -8.41
C ALA A 107 -14.10 17.88 -8.05
N ASP A 108 -13.43 16.91 -8.69
CA ASP A 108 -13.64 15.49 -8.39
C ASP A 108 -13.17 15.16 -6.98
N ALA A 109 -12.00 15.69 -6.57
CA ALA A 109 -11.47 15.46 -5.24
C ALA A 109 -12.37 16.06 -4.16
N GLN A 110 -12.87 17.29 -4.35
CA GLN A 110 -13.79 17.93 -3.41
C GLN A 110 -15.10 17.16 -3.31
N THR A 111 -15.66 16.70 -4.43
CA THR A 111 -16.86 15.84 -4.44
C THR A 111 -16.61 14.56 -3.64
N TYR A 112 -15.47 13.89 -3.87
CA TYR A 112 -15.14 12.66 -3.15
C TYR A 112 -14.95 12.90 -1.65
N VAL A 113 -14.21 13.95 -1.27
CA VAL A 113 -13.95 14.30 0.14
C VAL A 113 -15.23 14.74 0.85
N GLN A 114 -16.12 15.46 0.17
CA GLN A 114 -17.44 15.82 0.71
C GLN A 114 -18.24 14.58 1.09
N ASN A 115 -18.16 13.52 0.27
CA ASN A 115 -18.94 12.31 0.47
C ASN A 115 -18.28 11.32 1.44
N TYR A 116 -16.94 11.22 1.44
CA TYR A 116 -16.21 10.11 2.08
C TYR A 116 -15.08 10.54 3.01
N GLY A 117 -14.89 11.85 3.19
CA GLY A 117 -14.10 12.46 4.26
C GLY A 117 -12.59 12.48 4.03
N CYS A 118 -11.98 11.45 3.44
CA CYS A 118 -10.52 11.37 3.29
C CYS A 118 -10.06 10.91 1.91
N LEU A 119 -8.93 11.41 1.42
CA LEU A 119 -8.41 11.14 0.07
C LEU A 119 -6.89 11.28 -0.02
N VAL A 120 -6.24 10.36 -0.71
CA VAL A 120 -4.82 10.48 -1.11
C VAL A 120 -4.75 10.90 -2.57
N ILE A 121 -4.09 12.03 -2.85
CA ILE A 121 -3.87 12.57 -4.19
C ILE A 121 -2.38 12.54 -4.48
N GLY A 122 -1.99 12.02 -5.64
CA GLY A 122 -0.58 11.82 -5.99
C GLY A 122 -0.18 12.57 -7.25
N GLN A 123 1.09 12.96 -7.33
CA GLN A 123 1.67 13.63 -8.49
C GLN A 123 2.25 12.63 -9.50
N ASN A 124 1.85 12.71 -10.78
CA ASN A 124 2.43 11.92 -11.86
C ASN A 124 3.62 12.64 -12.53
N TYR A 125 4.59 11.87 -13.02
CA TYR A 125 5.79 12.41 -13.67
C TYR A 125 6.20 11.55 -14.86
N THR A 126 6.76 12.20 -15.88
CA THR A 126 7.61 11.55 -16.89
C THR A 126 9.01 12.10 -16.78
N THR A 127 10.01 11.37 -17.27
CA THR A 127 11.34 11.96 -17.50
C THR A 127 11.29 13.08 -18.54
N SER A 128 12.11 14.11 -18.35
CA SER A 128 12.12 15.31 -19.20
C SER A 128 12.65 15.07 -20.61
N ASP A 129 13.38 13.97 -20.81
CA ASP A 129 13.96 13.54 -22.09
C ASP A 129 13.23 12.32 -22.70
N GLY A 130 12.14 11.87 -22.09
CA GLY A 130 11.34 10.72 -22.54
C GLY A 130 11.99 9.35 -22.30
N LYS A 131 13.20 9.29 -21.75
CA LYS A 131 13.92 8.02 -21.51
C LYS A 131 13.45 7.37 -20.21
N THR A 132 13.30 6.05 -20.15
CA THR A 132 13.19 5.39 -18.84
C THR A 132 14.58 5.26 -18.22
N ARG A 133 14.71 5.58 -16.94
CA ARG A 133 15.95 5.46 -16.17
C ARG A 133 15.79 4.42 -15.07
N ILE A 134 16.75 3.51 -14.96
CA ILE A 134 16.77 2.45 -13.95
C ILE A 134 18.07 2.62 -13.17
N TYR A 135 17.92 3.00 -11.90
CA TYR A 135 19.05 3.23 -11.01
C TYR A 135 19.42 1.91 -10.35
N ILE A 136 20.69 1.55 -10.43
CA ILE A 136 21.21 0.32 -9.85
C ILE A 136 22.42 0.60 -8.97
N SER A 137 22.63 -0.25 -7.97
CA SER A 137 23.87 -0.28 -7.17
C SER A 137 24.53 -1.66 -7.28
N VAL A 138 25.78 -1.68 -7.74
CA VAL A 138 26.60 -2.89 -7.91
C VAL A 138 27.63 -2.93 -6.80
N THR A 139 27.48 -3.84 -5.84
CA THR A 139 28.31 -3.90 -4.62
C THR A 139 29.09 -5.21 -4.43
N ASP A 140 28.75 -6.28 -5.15
CA ASP A 140 29.45 -7.57 -5.07
C ASP A 140 29.80 -8.09 -6.48
N GLN A 141 31.10 -8.18 -6.76
CA GLN A 141 31.64 -8.73 -8.01
C GLN A 141 31.64 -10.26 -8.02
N ASN A 142 31.64 -10.91 -6.86
CA ASN A 142 31.83 -12.36 -6.72
C ASN A 142 30.53 -13.15 -6.95
N ASN A 143 29.38 -12.47 -6.95
CA ASN A 143 28.08 -13.03 -7.32
C ASN A 143 27.46 -12.18 -8.43
N ILE A 144 28.10 -12.29 -9.61
CA ILE A 144 27.58 -11.98 -10.94
C ILE A 144 27.09 -10.52 -11.09
N GLY A 145 28.01 -9.65 -11.54
CA GLY A 145 27.75 -8.29 -12.04
C GLY A 145 26.77 -8.15 -13.22
N ILE A 146 25.98 -9.17 -13.52
CA ILE A 146 25.11 -9.22 -14.70
C ILE A 146 23.77 -8.56 -14.39
N MET A 147 23.45 -7.48 -15.09
CA MET A 147 22.09 -6.97 -15.20
C MET A 147 21.37 -7.65 -16.35
N ASN A 148 20.09 -7.95 -16.14
CA ASN A 148 19.21 -8.58 -17.10
C ASN A 148 18.03 -7.64 -17.38
N LEU A 149 17.70 -7.41 -18.65
CA LEU A 149 16.55 -6.61 -19.06
C LEU A 149 15.71 -7.39 -20.09
N GLN A 150 14.42 -7.58 -19.82
CA GLN A 150 13.47 -8.22 -20.72
C GLN A 150 12.32 -7.31 -21.12
N MET A 151 12.28 -6.91 -22.38
CA MET A 151 11.28 -5.97 -22.89
C MET A 151 10.73 -6.42 -24.23
N GLN A 152 9.55 -5.89 -24.56
CA GLN A 152 8.94 -5.99 -25.88
C GLN A 152 8.89 -4.60 -26.51
N THR A 153 9.22 -4.51 -27.79
CA THR A 153 9.29 -3.26 -28.56
C THR A 153 8.33 -3.30 -29.75
N SER A 154 7.73 -2.15 -30.08
CA SER A 154 6.76 -2.06 -31.19
C SER A 154 7.40 -2.15 -32.58
N ALA A 155 8.70 -1.88 -32.68
CA ALA A 155 9.45 -2.00 -33.92
C ALA A 155 10.88 -2.45 -33.61
N LYS A 156 11.52 -3.09 -34.58
CA LYS A 156 12.90 -3.52 -34.45
C LYS A 156 13.81 -2.30 -34.39
N GLY A 157 14.70 -2.28 -33.42
CA GLY A 157 15.71 -1.24 -33.28
C GLY A 157 15.16 0.10 -32.81
N CYS A 158 13.95 0.12 -32.24
CA CYS A 158 13.33 1.33 -31.73
C CYS A 158 13.73 1.67 -30.29
N VAL A 159 14.42 0.80 -29.56
CA VAL A 159 14.94 1.06 -28.21
C VAL A 159 16.46 0.91 -28.19
N THR A 160 17.12 1.97 -27.71
CA THR A 160 18.55 1.96 -27.39
C THR A 160 18.73 1.87 -25.88
N ILE A 161 19.54 0.91 -25.45
CA ILE A 161 19.91 0.63 -24.07
C ILE A 161 21.32 1.19 -23.84
N ASP A 162 21.41 2.17 -22.96
CA ASP A 162 22.68 2.64 -22.39
C ASP A 162 22.82 2.06 -20.99
N TRP A 163 23.91 1.35 -20.71
CA TRP A 163 24.15 0.72 -19.41
C TRP A 163 24.70 1.70 -18.37
N GLY A 164 25.05 2.92 -18.76
CA GLY A 164 25.47 3.96 -17.82
C GLY A 164 26.91 3.83 -17.31
N ASP A 165 27.68 2.87 -17.81
CA ASP A 165 29.10 2.66 -17.47
C ASP A 165 30.06 3.10 -18.59
N GLY A 166 29.54 3.76 -19.63
CA GLY A 166 30.32 4.23 -20.79
C GLY A 166 30.63 3.16 -21.82
N THR A 167 30.13 1.92 -21.65
CA THR A 167 30.25 0.87 -22.67
C THR A 167 29.34 1.14 -23.88
N THR A 168 29.56 0.38 -24.96
CA THR A 168 28.79 0.54 -26.19
C THR A 168 27.31 0.27 -25.95
N LYS A 169 26.46 1.21 -26.37
CA LYS A 169 25.00 1.08 -26.31
C LYS A 169 24.52 -0.10 -27.16
N VAL A 170 23.46 -0.75 -26.70
CA VAL A 170 22.83 -1.88 -27.39
C VAL A 170 21.49 -1.43 -27.96
N THR A 171 21.19 -1.78 -29.20
CA THR A 171 19.89 -1.53 -29.82
C THR A 171 19.09 -2.82 -29.87
N ASP A 172 17.77 -2.74 -29.68
CA ASP A 172 16.92 -3.92 -29.65
C ASP A 172 16.88 -4.68 -30.99
N GLY A 173 16.85 -6.01 -30.90
CA GLY A 173 17.19 -6.87 -32.04
C GLY A 173 16.05 -7.23 -33.01
N ASN A 174 14.78 -7.15 -32.59
CA ASN A 174 13.58 -7.49 -33.40
C ASN A 174 12.29 -6.95 -32.73
N ALA A 175 11.28 -6.58 -33.53
CA ALA A 175 9.94 -6.17 -33.08
C ALA A 175 9.17 -7.34 -32.46
N ASP A 176 8.32 -7.08 -31.46
CA ASP A 176 7.30 -7.98 -30.89
C ASP A 176 7.78 -9.39 -30.47
N ALA A 177 9.09 -9.58 -30.29
CA ALA A 177 9.67 -10.80 -29.76
C ALA A 177 10.40 -10.49 -28.46
N ASP A 178 10.22 -11.33 -27.43
CA ASP A 178 10.89 -11.15 -26.15
C ASP A 178 12.40 -11.25 -26.36
N LYS A 179 13.11 -10.23 -25.87
CA LYS A 179 14.55 -10.20 -25.90
C LYS A 179 15.11 -9.98 -24.52
N ASN A 180 16.05 -10.87 -24.19
CA ASN A 180 16.86 -10.80 -23.01
C ASN A 180 18.15 -10.04 -23.37
N TYR A 181 18.39 -8.93 -22.68
CA TYR A 181 19.62 -8.16 -22.76
C TYR A 181 20.39 -8.32 -21.46
N THR A 182 21.65 -8.72 -21.57
CA THR A 182 22.51 -8.92 -20.40
C THR A 182 23.74 -8.03 -20.49
N HIS A 183 24.18 -7.48 -19.36
CA HIS A 183 25.39 -6.67 -19.28
C HIS A 183 26.14 -6.90 -17.99
N SER A 184 27.47 -6.96 -18.07
CA SER A 184 28.34 -7.14 -16.89
C SER A 184 29.08 -5.85 -16.57
N TYR A 185 28.94 -5.37 -15.34
CA TYR A 185 29.69 -4.21 -14.85
C TYR A 185 31.08 -4.62 -14.37
N ALA A 186 32.12 -3.91 -14.84
CA ALA A 186 33.51 -4.21 -14.51
C ALA A 186 33.95 -3.72 -13.12
N ALA A 187 33.19 -2.79 -12.53
CA ALA A 187 33.48 -2.19 -11.23
C ALA A 187 32.22 -2.17 -10.35
N ASN A 188 32.43 -2.09 -9.04
CA ASN A 188 31.37 -1.69 -8.13
C ASN A 188 31.06 -0.21 -8.34
N GLY A 189 29.80 0.15 -8.15
CA GLY A 189 29.36 1.53 -8.31
C GLY A 189 27.86 1.63 -8.51
N ASP A 190 27.40 2.88 -8.57
CA ASP A 190 26.03 3.21 -8.92
C ASP A 190 25.97 3.60 -10.40
N TYR A 191 24.98 3.05 -11.09
CA TYR A 191 24.81 3.24 -12.53
C TYR A 191 23.36 3.59 -12.85
N VAL A 192 23.16 4.30 -13.96
CA VAL A 192 21.84 4.63 -14.48
C VAL A 192 21.71 4.02 -15.86
N ILE A 193 20.96 2.92 -15.94
CA ILE A 193 20.59 2.34 -17.23
C ILE A 193 19.52 3.25 -17.84
N THR A 194 19.68 3.63 -19.10
CA THR A 194 18.67 4.41 -19.84
C THR A 194 18.11 3.63 -21.01
N LEU A 195 16.78 3.67 -21.16
CA LEU A 195 16.04 3.14 -22.29
C LEU A 195 15.51 4.31 -23.11
N GLU A 196 16.06 4.51 -24.29
CA GLU A 196 15.65 5.54 -25.23
C GLU A 196 14.84 4.92 -26.35
N CYS A 197 13.54 5.26 -26.43
CA CYS A 197 12.67 4.78 -27.48
C CYS A 197 12.48 5.84 -28.56
N THR A 198 12.65 5.48 -29.83
CA THR A 198 12.49 6.40 -30.96
C THR A 198 11.05 6.89 -31.06
N GLU A 199 10.89 8.15 -31.47
CA GLU A 199 9.58 8.76 -31.63
C GLU A 199 8.65 7.94 -32.54
N GLY A 200 7.37 7.85 -32.17
CA GLY A 200 6.37 7.03 -32.87
C GLY A 200 6.38 5.56 -32.47
N ASN A 201 7.36 5.10 -31.69
CA ASN A 201 7.43 3.74 -31.17
C ASN A 201 7.11 3.67 -29.67
N THR A 202 6.90 2.45 -29.19
CA THR A 202 6.59 2.13 -27.80
C THR A 202 7.29 0.86 -27.37
N TYR A 203 7.36 0.66 -26.05
CA TYR A 203 7.83 -0.58 -25.47
C TYR A 203 7.01 -0.94 -24.23
N ARG A 204 7.23 -2.17 -23.74
CA ARG A 204 6.57 -2.78 -22.59
C ARG A 204 7.62 -3.50 -21.75
N LEU A 205 7.51 -3.43 -20.42
CA LEU A 205 8.47 -4.09 -19.52
C LEU A 205 7.89 -5.37 -18.94
N GLY A 206 8.71 -6.42 -18.92
CA GLY A 206 8.30 -7.76 -18.50
C GLY A 206 7.62 -8.55 -19.61
N TYR A 207 6.96 -9.64 -19.25
CA TYR A 207 6.42 -10.62 -20.19
C TYR A 207 5.01 -11.09 -19.81
N SER A 208 4.19 -11.44 -20.81
CA SER A 208 2.83 -11.96 -20.63
C SER A 208 2.75 -13.40 -20.10
N GLY A 209 3.87 -14.14 -20.04
CA GLY A 209 3.93 -15.49 -19.50
C GLY A 209 4.50 -15.57 -18.08
N SER A 210 4.11 -16.62 -17.35
CA SER A 210 4.17 -16.70 -15.89
C SER A 210 5.55 -16.79 -15.23
N ASN A 211 6.64 -16.88 -15.99
CA ASN A 211 7.97 -17.22 -15.47
C ASN A 211 9.07 -16.19 -15.76
N LYS A 212 8.72 -15.00 -16.26
CA LYS A 212 9.73 -13.98 -16.64
C LYS A 212 9.31 -12.62 -16.11
N GLY A 213 10.29 -11.84 -15.65
CA GLY A 213 10.11 -10.44 -15.30
C GLY A 213 11.04 -9.56 -16.13
N PHE A 214 11.00 -8.25 -15.90
CA PHE A 214 11.88 -7.31 -16.57
C PHE A 214 13.34 -7.55 -16.18
N PHE A 215 13.61 -7.85 -14.92
CA PHE A 215 14.98 -7.99 -14.40
C PHE A 215 15.47 -9.42 -14.25
N PHE A 216 14.66 -10.41 -14.63
CA PHE A 216 15.00 -11.82 -14.42
C PHE A 216 14.29 -12.76 -15.40
N ASP A 217 14.94 -13.89 -15.67
CA ASP A 217 14.38 -15.04 -16.40
C ASP A 217 14.41 -16.25 -15.45
N ASN A 218 13.25 -16.80 -15.03
CA ASN A 218 13.21 -17.92 -14.10
C ASN A 218 13.81 -19.23 -14.66
N SER A 219 14.20 -19.28 -15.94
CA SER A 219 15.05 -20.37 -16.44
C SER A 219 16.48 -20.32 -15.85
N ASN A 220 16.85 -19.25 -15.14
CA ASN A 220 18.14 -19.08 -14.50
C ASN A 220 18.05 -18.37 -13.13
N VAL A 221 18.27 -19.14 -12.05
CA VAL A 221 18.18 -18.70 -10.64
C VAL A 221 19.15 -17.53 -10.31
N ALA A 222 20.22 -17.35 -11.07
CA ALA A 222 21.18 -16.25 -10.90
C ALA A 222 20.59 -14.85 -11.18
N THR A 223 19.42 -14.76 -11.84
CA THR A 223 18.81 -13.49 -12.27
C THR A 223 17.88 -12.84 -11.23
N ALA A 224 17.56 -13.49 -10.11
CA ALA A 224 16.86 -12.81 -9.01
C ALA A 224 17.76 -11.76 -8.33
N VAL A 225 19.08 -11.94 -8.38
CA VAL A 225 20.09 -11.03 -7.81
C VAL A 225 20.15 -9.70 -8.57
N SER A 226 19.89 -9.70 -9.89
CA SER A 226 19.90 -8.46 -10.68
C SER A 226 18.76 -7.51 -10.31
N ALA A 227 17.56 -8.05 -10.04
CA ALA A 227 16.43 -7.24 -9.62
C ALA A 227 16.70 -6.56 -8.26
N GLY A 228 17.35 -7.27 -7.33
CA GLY A 228 17.72 -6.75 -6.02
C GLY A 228 18.72 -5.58 -6.05
N ARG A 229 19.33 -5.27 -7.19
CA ARG A 229 20.26 -4.13 -7.33
C ARG A 229 19.55 -2.82 -7.66
N VAL A 230 18.30 -2.89 -8.10
CA VAL A 230 17.55 -1.72 -8.54
C VAL A 230 17.05 -0.95 -7.33
N THR A 231 17.32 0.35 -7.29
CA THR A 231 17.01 1.23 -6.15
C THR A 231 15.93 2.26 -6.46
N ALA A 232 15.83 2.69 -7.72
CA ALA A 232 14.81 3.61 -8.21
C ALA A 232 14.53 3.39 -9.70
N ILE A 233 13.31 3.76 -10.13
CA ILE A 233 12.90 3.70 -11.54
C ILE A 233 12.21 5.02 -11.88
N GLU A 234 12.66 5.69 -12.94
CA GLU A 234 11.94 6.82 -13.53
C GLU A 234 11.43 6.41 -14.90
N ILE A 235 10.11 6.43 -15.09
CA ILE A 235 9.51 5.94 -16.33
C ILE A 235 9.38 7.09 -17.34
N GLY A 236 9.87 6.83 -18.55
CA GLY A 236 9.73 7.71 -19.71
C GLY A 236 8.38 7.59 -20.43
N ASP A 237 8.13 8.49 -21.37
CA ASP A 237 6.80 8.70 -21.97
C ASP A 237 6.33 7.60 -22.93
N ARG A 238 7.25 6.75 -23.45
CA ARG A 238 6.96 5.68 -24.42
C ARG A 238 6.68 4.30 -23.82
N LEU A 239 6.72 4.14 -22.50
CA LEU A 239 6.34 2.89 -21.84
C LEU A 239 4.81 2.79 -21.76
N THR A 240 4.23 1.77 -22.39
CA THR A 240 2.77 1.61 -22.48
C THR A 240 2.18 0.53 -21.59
N ARG A 241 3.02 -0.38 -21.08
CA ARG A 241 2.56 -1.51 -20.26
C ARG A 241 3.64 -2.04 -19.32
N LEU A 242 3.23 -2.31 -18.08
CA LEU A 242 3.94 -3.21 -17.18
C LEU A 242 3.22 -4.57 -17.15
N TYR A 243 3.95 -5.65 -17.42
CA TYR A 243 3.40 -6.99 -17.32
C TYR A 243 3.40 -7.53 -15.88
N ASP A 244 2.77 -8.69 -15.72
CA ASP A 244 2.87 -9.48 -14.49
C ASP A 244 4.34 -9.75 -14.15
N ARG A 245 4.67 -9.69 -12.85
CA ARG A 245 6.03 -9.96 -12.34
C ARG A 245 7.13 -9.06 -12.94
N ALA A 246 6.81 -7.98 -13.65
CA ALA A 246 7.80 -7.10 -14.28
C ALA A 246 8.92 -6.71 -13.31
N PHE A 247 8.61 -6.25 -12.09
CA PHE A 247 9.60 -5.89 -11.07
C PHE A 247 9.61 -6.87 -9.88
N ASN A 248 9.32 -8.16 -10.13
CA ASN A 248 9.51 -9.16 -9.08
C ASN A 248 10.98 -9.22 -8.63
N TYR A 249 11.19 -9.44 -7.33
CA TYR A 249 12.49 -9.44 -6.65
C TYR A 249 13.22 -8.10 -6.65
N ALA A 250 12.63 -7.03 -7.16
CA ALA A 250 13.20 -5.69 -7.11
C ALA A 250 12.96 -5.02 -5.74
N SER A 251 13.25 -5.75 -4.66
CA SER A 251 12.87 -5.40 -3.29
C SER A 251 13.59 -4.17 -2.73
N ASN A 252 14.61 -3.68 -3.42
CA ASN A 252 15.34 -2.47 -3.05
C ASN A 252 14.81 -1.21 -3.75
N VAL A 253 13.89 -1.34 -4.71
CA VAL A 253 13.27 -0.19 -5.38
C VAL A 253 12.43 0.59 -4.38
N GLN A 254 12.85 1.82 -4.07
CA GLN A 254 12.17 2.70 -3.11
C GLN A 254 11.25 3.72 -3.78
N THR A 255 11.56 4.12 -5.02
CA THR A 255 10.81 5.14 -5.76
C THR A 255 10.54 4.68 -7.18
N ILE A 256 9.34 4.98 -7.67
CA ILE A 256 8.93 4.74 -9.05
C ILE A 256 8.14 5.96 -9.53
N SER A 257 8.68 6.72 -10.48
CA SER A 257 7.91 7.78 -11.14
C SER A 257 7.08 7.18 -12.28
N ILE A 258 5.77 7.47 -12.30
CA ILE A 258 4.81 6.87 -13.24
C ILE A 258 4.17 7.98 -14.09
N PRO A 259 4.33 7.94 -15.42
CA PRO A 259 3.75 8.93 -16.31
C PRO A 259 2.28 8.67 -16.59
N VAL A 260 1.56 9.70 -17.00
CA VAL A 260 0.13 9.62 -17.36
C VAL A 260 -0.14 8.73 -18.57
N THR A 261 0.89 8.42 -19.37
CA THR A 261 0.79 7.51 -20.52
C THR A 261 0.76 6.03 -20.14
N LEU A 262 1.21 5.67 -18.92
CA LEU A 262 1.27 4.29 -18.45
C LEU A 262 0.00 3.94 -17.65
N THR A 263 -1.02 3.45 -18.33
CA THR A 263 -2.33 3.10 -17.71
C THR A 263 -2.59 1.60 -17.63
N VAL A 264 -1.70 0.77 -18.18
CA VAL A 264 -1.91 -0.69 -18.29
C VAL A 264 -0.89 -1.43 -17.44
N PHE A 265 -1.37 -2.07 -16.37
CA PHE A 265 -0.55 -2.78 -15.40
C PHE A 265 -1.00 -4.24 -15.23
N GLY A 266 -0.02 -5.13 -15.09
CA GLY A 266 -0.19 -6.41 -14.42
C GLY A 266 0.18 -6.31 -12.94
N THR A 267 0.59 -7.44 -12.39
CA THR A 267 1.04 -7.62 -11.00
C THR A 267 2.51 -7.25 -10.74
N GLY A 268 3.14 -6.57 -11.71
CA GLY A 268 4.59 -6.37 -11.73
C GLY A 268 5.16 -5.49 -10.62
N LEU A 269 4.35 -4.65 -9.96
CA LEU A 269 4.81 -3.74 -8.90
C LEU A 269 4.93 -4.43 -7.53
N SER A 270 4.32 -5.60 -7.34
CA SER A 270 4.19 -6.27 -6.04
C SER A 270 5.52 -6.71 -5.41
N GLY A 271 6.56 -6.93 -6.21
CA GLY A 271 7.89 -7.32 -5.75
C GLY A 271 8.83 -6.17 -5.40
N THR A 272 8.34 -4.92 -5.42
CA THR A 272 9.14 -3.73 -5.08
C THR A 272 8.98 -3.32 -3.61
N SER A 273 9.77 -2.36 -3.15
CA SER A 273 9.58 -1.68 -1.87
C SER A 273 9.21 -0.20 -2.05
N ALA A 274 8.53 0.13 -3.16
CA ALA A 274 8.18 1.50 -3.48
C ALA A 274 7.39 2.13 -2.32
N LYS A 275 7.82 3.30 -1.86
CA LYS A 275 7.20 4.01 -0.74
C LYS A 275 5.84 4.60 -1.12
N CYS A 276 5.72 5.06 -2.37
CA CYS A 276 4.47 5.54 -2.94
C CYS A 276 4.25 4.93 -4.32
N LEU A 277 2.98 4.74 -4.68
CA LEU A 277 2.56 4.46 -6.04
C LEU A 277 1.45 5.43 -6.42
N VAL A 278 1.68 6.23 -7.47
CA VAL A 278 0.71 7.17 -8.02
C VAL A 278 0.20 6.65 -9.36
N PHE A 279 -1.01 6.11 -9.37
CA PHE A 279 -1.60 5.58 -10.59
C PHE A 279 -2.28 6.70 -11.40
N PRO A 280 -2.02 6.81 -12.71
CA PRO A 280 -2.61 7.85 -13.54
C PRO A 280 -4.06 7.55 -13.90
N ASN A 281 -4.81 8.60 -14.24
CA ASN A 281 -6.15 8.48 -14.79
C ASN A 281 -6.18 7.56 -16.03
N GLY A 282 -7.21 6.73 -16.13
CA GLY A 282 -7.30 5.67 -17.14
C GLY A 282 -6.74 4.31 -16.70
N THR A 283 -6.05 4.25 -15.55
CA THR A 283 -5.69 2.97 -14.93
C THR A 283 -6.95 2.23 -14.49
N THR A 284 -7.10 0.97 -14.91
CA THR A 284 -8.25 0.14 -14.55
C THR A 284 -7.94 -0.78 -13.38
N THR A 285 -6.80 -1.46 -13.41
CA THR A 285 -6.30 -2.36 -12.35
C THR A 285 -4.77 -2.32 -12.30
N ALA A 286 -4.20 -2.64 -11.13
CA ALA A 286 -2.77 -2.80 -10.91
C ALA A 286 -2.53 -3.58 -9.61
N SER A 287 -1.32 -4.10 -9.38
CA SER A 287 -0.89 -4.51 -8.03
C SER A 287 -0.23 -3.35 -7.28
N ILE A 288 -0.21 -3.41 -5.95
CA ILE A 288 0.61 -2.53 -5.11
C ILE A 288 1.80 -3.27 -4.50
N ALA A 289 2.82 -2.52 -4.09
CA ALA A 289 3.95 -3.05 -3.34
C ALA A 289 3.57 -3.31 -1.87
N GLN A 290 4.15 -4.35 -1.26
CA GLN A 290 3.85 -4.69 0.14
C GLN A 290 4.34 -3.63 1.14
N SER A 291 5.32 -2.81 0.74
CA SER A 291 5.95 -1.78 1.57
C SER A 291 5.42 -0.36 1.33
N CYS A 292 4.40 -0.18 0.47
CA CYS A 292 3.81 1.14 0.21
C CYS A 292 3.35 1.82 1.51
N VAL A 293 3.78 3.05 1.71
CA VAL A 293 3.25 3.94 2.75
C VAL A 293 1.99 4.63 2.25
N PHE A 294 2.00 5.03 0.97
CA PHE A 294 0.86 5.66 0.30
C PHE A 294 0.60 5.02 -1.06
N VAL A 295 -0.67 5.03 -1.45
CA VAL A 295 -1.11 4.71 -2.81
C VAL A 295 -2.16 5.73 -3.22
N ALA A 296 -1.93 6.44 -4.32
CA ALA A 296 -2.90 7.36 -4.88
C ALA A 296 -3.61 6.68 -6.05
N TYR A 297 -4.85 6.26 -5.82
CA TYR A 297 -5.71 5.68 -6.85
C TYR A 297 -6.44 6.78 -7.63
N PRO A 298 -6.54 6.68 -8.96
CA PRO A 298 -7.41 7.57 -9.73
C PRO A 298 -8.88 7.15 -9.51
N LYS A 299 -9.80 8.09 -9.68
CA LYS A 299 -11.24 7.91 -9.39
C LYS A 299 -11.87 6.65 -9.99
N THR A 300 -11.45 6.26 -11.20
CA THR A 300 -12.06 5.20 -12.00
C THR A 300 -11.40 3.82 -11.84
N MET A 301 -10.35 3.70 -11.02
CA MET A 301 -9.61 2.45 -10.91
C MET A 301 -10.28 1.51 -9.93
N THR A 302 -10.47 0.25 -10.30
CA THR A 302 -10.81 -0.83 -9.37
C THR A 302 -9.58 -1.09 -8.48
N ALA A 303 -9.61 -0.58 -7.25
CA ALA A 303 -8.53 -0.75 -6.27
C ALA A 303 -8.26 -2.25 -6.01
N PRO A 304 -7.04 -2.75 -6.26
CA PRO A 304 -6.70 -4.12 -5.88
C PRO A 304 -6.91 -4.30 -4.38
N GLY A 305 -7.42 -5.45 -3.96
CA GLY A 305 -7.34 -5.85 -2.55
C GLY A 305 -5.90 -5.63 -2.07
N ALA A 306 -5.71 -4.65 -1.21
CA ALA A 306 -4.42 -4.08 -0.87
C ALA A 306 -3.97 -4.67 0.47
N SER A 307 -2.89 -5.43 0.46
CA SER A 307 -2.22 -5.84 1.68
C SER A 307 -0.84 -5.23 1.65
N SER A 308 -0.73 -4.01 2.18
CA SER A 308 0.56 -3.42 2.50
C SER A 308 0.66 -3.25 4.00
N ALA A 309 1.76 -3.77 4.55
CA ALA A 309 2.04 -3.72 5.98
C ALA A 309 2.47 -2.32 6.45
N LYS A 310 2.44 -1.29 5.60
CA LYS A 310 2.84 0.08 5.92
C LYS A 310 1.86 1.15 5.45
N LEU A 311 0.77 0.76 4.79
CA LEU A 311 -0.17 1.72 4.19
C LEU A 311 -0.82 2.59 5.28
N ARG A 312 -0.64 3.91 5.19
CA ARG A 312 -1.18 4.89 6.14
C ARG A 312 -2.56 5.38 5.78
N ALA A 313 -2.94 5.32 4.51
CA ALA A 313 -4.26 5.72 4.06
C ALA A 313 -4.76 4.80 2.94
N LEU A 314 -6.00 4.33 3.07
CA LEU A 314 -6.70 3.60 2.01
C LEU A 314 -7.82 4.48 1.43
N THR A 315 -7.69 4.82 0.15
CA THR A 315 -8.79 5.37 -0.67
C THR A 315 -9.43 4.23 -1.47
N ILE A 316 -10.68 3.90 -1.18
CA ILE A 316 -11.47 2.97 -2.01
C ILE A 316 -12.24 3.78 -3.04
N THR A 317 -12.06 3.49 -4.32
CA THR A 317 -12.67 4.23 -5.42
C THR A 317 -14.13 3.86 -5.64
N GLU A 318 -14.90 4.76 -6.24
CA GLU A 318 -16.34 4.55 -6.50
C GLU A 318 -16.62 3.36 -7.44
N THR A 319 -15.65 2.94 -8.25
CA THR A 319 -15.82 1.78 -9.14
C THR A 319 -15.77 0.44 -8.42
N GLU A 320 -15.23 0.38 -7.21
CA GLU A 320 -15.25 -0.85 -6.42
C GLU A 320 -16.67 -1.15 -5.95
N THR A 321 -17.13 -2.38 -6.19
CA THR A 321 -18.45 -2.85 -5.76
C THR A 321 -18.30 -4.21 -5.08
N ASN A 322 -18.67 -4.29 -3.79
CA ASN A 322 -19.01 -5.53 -3.09
C ASN A 322 -17.99 -6.69 -3.18
N LYS A 323 -16.69 -6.40 -3.38
CA LYS A 323 -15.65 -7.43 -3.39
C LYS A 323 -15.25 -7.84 -1.98
N SER A 324 -14.96 -9.12 -1.82
CA SER A 324 -14.22 -9.67 -0.68
C SER A 324 -12.79 -9.17 -0.74
N SER A 325 -12.53 -8.03 -0.10
CA SER A 325 -11.20 -7.47 -0.04
C SER A 325 -10.66 -7.72 1.36
N ASN A 326 -9.73 -8.65 1.53
CA ASN A 326 -9.11 -8.90 2.84
C ASN A 326 -7.99 -7.88 3.09
N TRP A 327 -8.35 -6.60 3.20
CA TRP A 327 -7.40 -5.52 3.41
C TRP A 327 -6.78 -5.64 4.82
N SER A 328 -5.54 -6.09 4.90
CA SER A 328 -4.74 -6.08 6.14
C SER A 328 -4.00 -4.75 6.25
N LEU A 329 -4.46 -3.90 7.18
CA LEU A 329 -4.08 -2.48 7.24
C LEU A 329 -3.59 -2.05 8.62
N PRO A 330 -2.50 -2.65 9.15
CA PRO A 330 -2.07 -2.40 10.52
C PRO A 330 -1.68 -0.95 10.80
N TYR A 331 -1.25 -0.19 9.80
CA TYR A 331 -0.82 1.20 9.95
C TYR A 331 -1.76 2.23 9.32
N ALA A 332 -2.93 1.81 8.82
CA ALA A 332 -3.86 2.77 8.24
C ALA A 332 -4.39 3.70 9.34
N GLU A 333 -4.29 5.00 9.09
CA GLU A 333 -4.78 6.11 9.90
C GLU A 333 -6.04 6.74 9.29
N ARG A 334 -6.25 6.54 7.99
CA ARG A 334 -7.42 6.97 7.23
C ARG A 334 -7.91 5.86 6.31
N ILE A 335 -9.21 5.64 6.31
CA ILE A 335 -9.87 4.67 5.43
C ILE A 335 -11.14 5.32 4.89
N SER A 336 -11.22 5.48 3.58
CA SER A 336 -12.42 5.95 2.89
C SER A 336 -13.22 4.77 2.36
N VAL A 337 -14.53 4.76 2.64
CA VAL A 337 -15.48 3.77 2.11
C VAL A 337 -16.51 4.49 1.23
N PRO A 338 -16.48 4.30 -0.10
CA PRO A 338 -17.35 5.02 -1.02
C PRO A 338 -18.79 4.48 -0.96
N GLY A 339 -19.73 5.36 -1.30
CA GLY A 339 -21.18 5.12 -1.32
C GLY A 339 -21.65 4.19 -2.44
N THR A 340 -20.73 3.56 -3.17
CA THR A 340 -21.05 2.51 -4.13
C THR A 340 -21.12 1.13 -3.47
N TYR A 341 -20.67 1.01 -2.22
CA TYR A 341 -20.81 -0.20 -1.43
C TYR A 341 -22.24 -0.36 -0.93
N THR A 342 -22.86 -1.49 -1.25
CA THR A 342 -24.12 -1.94 -0.65
C THR A 342 -23.89 -3.02 0.40
N THR A 343 -22.75 -3.71 0.34
CA THR A 343 -22.41 -4.82 1.22
C THR A 343 -20.99 -4.66 1.73
N ILE A 344 -20.80 -4.81 3.05
CA ILE A 344 -19.49 -4.84 3.70
C ILE A 344 -19.09 -6.29 4.01
N GLY A 345 -17.92 -6.70 3.53
CA GLY A 345 -17.42 -8.08 3.60
C GLY A 345 -18.11 -9.03 2.61
N SER A 346 -17.75 -10.31 2.62
CA SER A 346 -18.41 -11.33 1.78
C SER A 346 -18.86 -12.56 2.58
N SER A 347 -19.75 -13.36 1.98
CA SER A 347 -20.40 -14.51 2.60
C SER A 347 -19.49 -15.69 2.95
N ALA A 348 -18.20 -15.67 2.57
CA ALA A 348 -17.27 -16.78 2.76
C ALA A 348 -16.20 -16.52 3.86
N ASN A 349 -16.58 -15.82 4.94
CA ASN A 349 -15.69 -15.41 6.04
C ASN A 349 -14.53 -14.48 5.61
N TYR A 350 -14.67 -13.77 4.49
CA TYR A 350 -13.68 -12.77 4.09
C TYR A 350 -14.00 -11.44 4.77
N LYS A 351 -13.02 -10.95 5.52
CA LYS A 351 -13.03 -9.62 6.15
C LYS A 351 -13.01 -8.54 5.06
N PHE A 352 -13.60 -7.39 5.34
CA PHE A 352 -13.49 -6.18 4.52
C PHE A 352 -12.21 -5.41 4.89
N ILE A 353 -11.99 -5.17 6.17
CA ILE A 353 -10.71 -4.65 6.67
C ILE A 353 -10.35 -5.42 7.93
N THR A 354 -9.06 -5.60 8.18
CA THR A 354 -8.58 -6.29 9.38
C THR A 354 -7.23 -5.78 9.84
N GLY A 355 -6.95 -6.01 11.12
CA GLY A 355 -5.67 -5.69 11.74
C GLY A 355 -5.45 -4.20 11.96
N VAL A 356 -6.47 -3.34 11.76
CA VAL A 356 -6.34 -1.88 11.90
C VAL A 356 -5.95 -1.51 13.33
N LEU A 357 -4.82 -0.81 13.50
CA LEU A 357 -4.32 -0.37 14.82
C LEU A 357 -4.33 1.15 15.02
N TYR A 358 -4.26 1.95 13.95
CA TYR A 358 -4.11 3.41 14.04
C TYR A 358 -5.32 4.22 13.55
N CYS A 359 -6.16 3.67 12.68
CA CYS A 359 -7.40 4.33 12.28
C CYS A 359 -8.37 4.29 13.47
N ARG A 360 -8.85 5.47 13.87
CA ARG A 360 -9.73 5.64 15.03
C ARG A 360 -11.21 5.65 14.64
N LYS A 361 -11.52 6.22 13.47
CA LYS A 361 -12.87 6.41 12.98
C LYS A 361 -13.04 5.70 11.64
N LEU A 362 -14.10 4.90 11.52
CA LEU A 362 -14.56 4.37 10.24
C LEU A 362 -15.99 4.82 9.99
N VAL A 363 -16.23 5.40 8.81
CA VAL A 363 -17.57 5.79 8.35
C VAL A 363 -18.07 4.76 7.36
N ILE A 364 -19.26 4.21 7.61
CA ILE A 364 -19.96 3.28 6.75
C ILE A 364 -21.08 4.05 6.03
N PRO A 365 -21.05 4.12 4.69
CA PRO A 365 -21.95 4.99 3.94
C PRO A 365 -23.42 4.52 4.01
N PRO A 366 -24.39 5.43 3.77
CA PRO A 366 -25.82 5.12 3.92
C PRO A 366 -26.32 4.06 2.93
N THR A 367 -25.57 3.82 1.86
CA THR A 367 -25.87 2.84 0.81
C THR A 367 -25.67 1.40 1.26
N VAL A 368 -24.94 1.17 2.35
CA VAL A 368 -24.72 -0.17 2.90
C VAL A 368 -26.01 -0.71 3.51
N THR A 369 -26.48 -1.83 2.98
CA THR A 369 -27.68 -2.55 3.44
C THR A 369 -27.35 -3.88 4.10
N THR A 370 -26.13 -4.41 3.92
CA THR A 370 -25.70 -5.69 4.48
C THR A 370 -24.27 -5.62 5.02
N ILE A 371 -24.04 -6.20 6.20
CA ILE A 371 -22.72 -6.42 6.79
C ILE A 371 -22.58 -7.93 7.04
N ASN A 372 -21.68 -8.56 6.30
CA ASN A 372 -21.48 -10.01 6.34
C ASN A 372 -20.73 -10.47 7.59
N ASP A 373 -20.76 -11.78 7.84
CA ASP A 373 -20.00 -12.39 8.93
C ASP A 373 -18.50 -12.05 8.80
N TYR A 374 -17.86 -11.81 9.94
CA TYR A 374 -16.47 -11.35 10.08
C TYR A 374 -16.06 -10.05 9.36
N ALA A 375 -16.98 -9.29 8.77
CA ALA A 375 -16.61 -8.22 7.85
C ALA A 375 -15.68 -7.14 8.45
N LEU A 376 -15.84 -6.78 9.73
CA LEU A 376 -15.03 -5.77 10.42
C LEU A 376 -14.31 -6.35 11.66
N THR A 377 -14.01 -7.64 11.67
CA THR A 377 -13.33 -8.30 12.79
C THR A 377 -11.85 -7.93 12.90
N ASP A 378 -11.34 -7.90 14.14
CA ASP A 378 -9.93 -7.65 14.49
C ASP A 378 -9.44 -6.24 14.11
N ASN A 379 -10.29 -5.22 14.28
CA ASN A 379 -9.94 -3.82 14.06
C ASN A 379 -9.84 -3.04 15.38
N TYR A 380 -8.91 -3.45 16.23
CA TYR A 380 -8.74 -2.94 17.60
C TYR A 380 -8.40 -1.44 17.70
N GLY A 381 -7.87 -0.88 16.62
CA GLY A 381 -7.59 0.55 16.51
C GLY A 381 -8.85 1.42 16.47
N LEU A 382 -9.98 0.90 15.96
CA LEU A 382 -11.22 1.66 15.80
C LEU A 382 -11.81 1.99 17.16
N THR A 383 -11.96 3.28 17.45
CA THR A 383 -12.65 3.82 18.63
C THR A 383 -14.10 4.20 18.33
N GLU A 384 -14.39 4.49 17.06
CA GLU A 384 -15.68 4.99 16.61
C GLU A 384 -16.06 4.34 15.27
N LEU A 385 -17.25 3.76 15.23
CA LEU A 385 -17.90 3.28 14.00
C LEU A 385 -19.10 4.18 13.72
N HIS A 386 -19.15 4.82 12.56
CA HIS A 386 -20.23 5.73 12.19
C HIS A 386 -21.03 5.11 11.05
N PHE A 387 -22.25 4.66 11.33
CA PHE A 387 -23.18 4.19 10.32
C PHE A 387 -24.07 5.34 9.87
N GLN A 388 -24.06 5.65 8.59
CA GLN A 388 -24.84 6.76 8.04
C GLN A 388 -26.24 6.34 7.56
N SER A 389 -26.55 5.03 7.55
CA SER A 389 -27.84 4.54 7.05
C SER A 389 -28.94 4.73 8.09
N THR A 390 -30.03 5.37 7.67
CA THR A 390 -31.25 5.54 8.48
C THR A 390 -32.07 4.25 8.55
N SER A 391 -31.85 3.33 7.60
CA SER A 391 -32.42 1.97 7.62
C SER A 391 -31.38 1.01 8.15
N VAL A 392 -31.71 0.27 9.21
CA VAL A 392 -30.76 -0.65 9.85
C VAL A 392 -30.22 -1.68 8.84
N PRO A 393 -28.91 -1.70 8.53
CA PRO A 393 -28.33 -2.71 7.66
C PRO A 393 -28.50 -4.10 8.28
N THR A 394 -28.67 -5.13 7.46
CA THR A 394 -28.68 -6.51 7.96
C THR A 394 -27.28 -6.87 8.46
N LEU A 395 -27.14 -7.15 9.75
CA LEU A 395 -25.92 -7.71 10.34
C LEU A 395 -26.02 -9.23 10.33
N ALA A 396 -25.25 -9.91 9.47
CA ALA A 396 -25.37 -11.35 9.27
C ALA A 396 -25.09 -12.18 10.54
N ASN A 397 -24.14 -11.72 11.36
CA ASN A 397 -23.78 -12.33 12.64
C ASN A 397 -23.15 -11.26 13.55
N SER A 398 -23.28 -11.36 14.87
CA SER A 398 -22.56 -10.46 15.80
C SER A 398 -21.04 -10.53 15.65
N ARG A 399 -20.50 -11.66 15.17
CA ARG A 399 -19.09 -11.81 14.79
C ARG A 399 -18.60 -10.84 13.71
N ALA A 400 -19.50 -10.24 12.92
CA ALA A 400 -19.15 -9.21 11.95
C ALA A 400 -18.36 -8.04 12.57
N LEU A 401 -18.62 -7.72 13.85
CA LEU A 401 -17.85 -6.74 14.65
C LEU A 401 -17.02 -7.43 15.74
N GLY A 402 -16.59 -8.68 15.50
CA GLY A 402 -15.83 -9.48 16.46
C GLY A 402 -14.54 -8.78 16.90
N GLY A 403 -14.29 -8.76 18.22
CA GLY A 403 -13.14 -8.06 18.79
C GLY A 403 -13.30 -6.53 18.88
N TYR A 404 -14.44 -5.96 18.49
CA TYR A 404 -14.72 -4.55 18.74
C TYR A 404 -14.79 -4.29 20.26
N PRO A 405 -13.95 -3.41 20.84
CA PRO A 405 -13.88 -3.31 22.29
C PRO A 405 -15.15 -2.68 22.88
N SER A 406 -15.65 -3.23 24.00
CA SER A 406 -16.93 -2.86 24.62
C SER A 406 -17.01 -1.40 25.11
N GLY A 407 -15.87 -0.72 25.28
CA GLY A 407 -15.80 0.71 25.64
C GLY A 407 -15.81 1.67 24.46
N ARG A 408 -15.97 1.18 23.22
CA ARG A 408 -15.95 1.99 21.99
C ARG A 408 -17.35 2.27 21.47
N LYS A 409 -17.51 3.34 20.69
CA LYS A 409 -18.82 3.90 20.31
C LYS A 409 -19.26 3.48 18.91
N ILE A 410 -20.55 3.21 18.76
CA ILE A 410 -21.20 3.02 17.47
C ILE A 410 -22.18 4.17 17.29
N TYR A 411 -21.89 5.07 16.38
CA TYR A 411 -22.76 6.18 16.02
C TYR A 411 -23.72 5.77 14.91
N VAL A 412 -24.98 6.15 15.07
CA VAL A 412 -26.04 6.00 14.06
C VAL A 412 -26.67 7.37 13.78
N PRO A 413 -27.41 7.55 12.67
CA PRO A 413 -27.95 8.86 12.34
C PRO A 413 -28.88 9.39 13.43
N TYR A 414 -28.77 10.68 13.72
CA TYR A 414 -29.67 11.36 14.64
C TYR A 414 -31.12 11.33 14.13
N SER A 415 -32.06 11.09 15.04
CA SER A 415 -33.50 11.25 14.83
C SER A 415 -34.12 11.96 16.04
N GLU A 416 -35.00 12.94 15.81
CA GLU A 416 -35.62 13.72 16.90
C GLU A 416 -36.36 12.86 17.93
N ASP A 417 -36.90 11.73 17.50
CA ASP A 417 -37.66 10.78 18.31
C ASP A 417 -36.87 9.53 18.71
N HIS A 418 -35.56 9.50 18.45
CA HIS A 418 -34.66 8.36 18.65
C HIS A 418 -35.07 7.06 17.91
N SER A 419 -36.01 7.15 16.95
CA SER A 419 -36.54 5.97 16.25
C SER A 419 -35.47 5.18 15.50
N ILE A 420 -34.46 5.86 14.95
CA ILE A 420 -33.35 5.21 14.26
C ILE A 420 -32.48 4.46 15.28
N LEU A 421 -32.10 5.11 16.38
CA LEU A 421 -31.30 4.50 17.44
C LEU A 421 -31.99 3.26 18.03
N ASP A 422 -33.29 3.36 18.32
CA ASP A 422 -34.07 2.25 18.87
C ASP A 422 -34.18 1.08 17.89
N ALA A 423 -34.34 1.37 16.59
CA ALA A 423 -34.32 0.34 15.55
C ALA A 423 -32.98 -0.40 15.51
N TYR A 424 -31.85 0.30 15.55
CA TYR A 424 -30.52 -0.33 15.61
C TYR A 424 -30.36 -1.18 16.88
N LYS A 425 -30.72 -0.65 18.05
CA LYS A 425 -30.56 -1.35 19.34
C LYS A 425 -31.39 -2.62 19.47
N THR A 426 -32.49 -2.72 18.73
CA THR A 426 -33.43 -3.86 18.81
C THR A 426 -33.27 -4.85 17.65
N ALA A 427 -32.59 -4.47 16.58
CA ALA A 427 -32.39 -5.32 15.41
C ALA A 427 -31.55 -6.57 15.72
N THR A 428 -31.86 -7.66 14.99
CA THR A 428 -31.18 -8.95 15.11
C THR A 428 -29.66 -8.78 14.98
N ASN A 429 -28.90 -9.42 15.87
CA ASN A 429 -27.45 -9.34 16.04
C ASN A 429 -26.92 -7.97 16.50
N TRP A 430 -27.50 -6.86 16.04
CA TRP A 430 -27.15 -5.50 16.48
C TRP A 430 -27.40 -5.27 17.97
N SER A 431 -28.45 -5.89 18.52
CA SER A 431 -28.78 -5.83 19.96
C SER A 431 -27.63 -6.28 20.88
N THR A 432 -26.68 -7.07 20.38
CA THR A 432 -25.42 -7.42 21.08
C THR A 432 -24.58 -6.19 21.44
N PHE A 433 -24.70 -5.11 20.66
CA PHE A 433 -23.91 -3.88 20.77
C PHE A 433 -24.74 -2.69 21.28
N ALA A 434 -25.97 -2.92 21.75
CA ALA A 434 -26.90 -1.84 22.09
C ALA A 434 -26.35 -0.86 23.14
N SER A 435 -25.54 -1.33 24.09
CA SER A 435 -24.89 -0.47 25.11
C SER A 435 -23.81 0.45 24.56
N GLN A 436 -23.32 0.18 23.35
CA GLN A 436 -22.27 0.94 22.67
C GLN A 436 -22.83 1.98 21.69
N MET A 437 -24.15 1.93 21.42
CA MET A 437 -24.80 2.73 20.39
C MET A 437 -25.30 4.08 20.91
N GLU A 438 -24.99 5.14 20.17
CA GLU A 438 -25.49 6.50 20.37
C GLU A 438 -25.75 7.20 19.03
N GLU A 439 -26.47 8.31 19.06
CA GLU A 439 -26.70 9.11 17.85
C GLU A 439 -25.49 10.00 17.55
N GLU A 440 -25.29 10.29 16.27
CA GLU A 440 -24.34 11.30 15.82
C GLU A 440 -24.62 12.65 16.51
N PRO A 441 -23.58 13.38 16.94
CA PRO A 441 -23.73 14.76 17.42
C PRO A 441 -24.33 15.65 16.31
N GLN A 442 -25.18 16.60 16.72
CA GLN A 442 -25.76 17.61 15.81
C GLN A 442 -24.78 18.71 15.41
#